data_AF-A0A7W3Y0W2-F1
#
_entry.id   AF-A0A7W3Y0W2-F1
#
_cell.length_a   1.000
_cell.length_b   1.000
_cell.length_c   1.000
_cell.angle_alpha   90.00
_cell.angle_beta   90.00
_cell.angle_gamma   90.00
#
_symmetry.space_group_name_H-M   'P 1'
#
loop_
_entity.id
_entity.type
_entity.pdbx_description
1 polymer ?
#
loop_
_entity_poly.entity_id
_entity_poly.type
_entity_poly.pdbx_seq_one_letter_code
_entity_poly.pdbx_strand_id
1 'polypeptide(L)'
;MRRHPTVLHLDMDAFYASVEQASKPSLRGRPVVVGGLGPRGVVATASYEARRHGVHSAMPTTRARRLCPHAAYLTPRFTFYREISAVVMDVLGDLSPLVEPLSLDEAFVDLAAGPAPADESGARAIGEEVRARIRARTGLTASVGLAGSKMLAKIASEQAKPNGLAVIPVGAERAFLEPLPIRILPGVGPVTGDTLRRAGITTAGDAVRAGEQELIRLLGRAHGIAVHTMATGRDERPVVAERDAKSISAEDTFDEDLTDRARLHTETLRLADRAVLRLRDAGRSARTVVLKIRFHDFTTLTRSETLRGATDDSLVVRESATRLLTAVGVGEGVRLLGVGLTGLTGFTQEDLFSLVGVDRSGDRAASGSAGVSRRGEDVEIPDVLGAPARRSPPAHPSPNASTRKAGTDAAAPRPAPGRDVHHAVHGPGWIQGSGLGRVTVRFERPDSPPGRAITLRIDDPALREADPLPLPAVGHPRGSVPSPVVPPDPPSASGGVGDSAAAPGASPARRPKSRSSGDGAEPPGTSSP
;
A
#
# COMPACT_ATOMS: atom_id res chain seq x y z
N MET A 1 7.77 14.92 24.80
CA MET A 1 7.58 15.54 23.47
C MET A 1 8.94 15.72 22.81
N ARG A 2 9.01 15.57 21.48
CA ARG A 2 10.27 15.73 20.72
C ARG A 2 10.73 17.18 20.75
N ARG A 3 12.04 17.42 20.59
CA ARG A 3 12.62 18.77 20.51
C ARG A 3 12.58 19.38 19.11
N HIS A 4 12.49 18.53 18.08
CA HIS A 4 12.52 18.91 16.68
C HIS A 4 11.46 18.13 15.88
N PRO A 5 11.02 18.65 14.72
CA PRO A 5 10.00 18.02 13.88
C PRO A 5 10.58 16.86 13.04
N THR A 6 11.05 15.82 13.71
CA THR A 6 11.79 14.70 13.12
C THR A 6 10.93 13.50 12.74
N VAL A 7 9.61 13.57 12.96
CA VAL A 7 8.69 12.58 12.39
C VAL A 7 8.35 13.02 10.99
N LEU A 8 8.81 12.25 10.01
CA LEU A 8 8.50 12.42 8.60
C LEU A 8 7.31 11.54 8.25
N HIS A 9 6.38 12.09 7.50
CA HIS A 9 5.34 11.34 6.81
C HIS A 9 5.47 11.59 5.31
N LEU A 10 5.61 10.52 4.54
CA LEU A 10 5.63 10.57 3.09
C LEU A 10 4.36 9.94 2.53
N ASP A 11 3.76 10.58 1.53
CA ASP A 11 2.56 10.10 0.83
C ASP A 11 2.68 10.39 -0.67
N MET A 12 2.63 9.34 -1.51
CA MET A 12 2.74 9.47 -2.96
C MET A 12 1.50 10.15 -3.57
N ASP A 13 1.75 11.07 -4.48
CA ASP A 13 0.72 11.88 -5.11
C ASP A 13 -0.20 11.07 -6.01
N ALA A 14 -1.47 10.93 -5.63
CA ALA A 14 -2.50 10.22 -6.40
C ALA A 14 -1.99 8.87 -6.96
N PHE A 15 -1.32 8.10 -6.10
CA PHE A 15 -0.36 7.05 -6.48
C PHE A 15 -0.75 6.19 -7.69
N TYR A 16 -1.85 5.43 -7.63
CA TYR A 16 -2.22 4.53 -8.72
C TYR A 16 -2.49 5.29 -10.03
N ALA A 17 -3.18 6.42 -9.97
CA ALA A 17 -3.45 7.22 -11.17
C ALA A 17 -2.17 7.81 -11.76
N SER A 18 -1.25 8.29 -10.91
CA SER A 18 0.05 8.81 -11.34
C SER A 18 0.94 7.71 -11.96
N VAL A 19 0.92 6.48 -11.43
CA VAL A 19 1.59 5.33 -12.05
C VAL A 19 1.01 5.02 -13.44
N GLU A 20 -0.32 5.03 -13.58
CA GLU A 20 -0.97 4.83 -14.87
C GLU A 20 -0.60 5.94 -15.87
N GLN A 21 -0.63 7.22 -15.46
CA GLN A 21 -0.23 8.35 -16.30
C GLN A 21 1.26 8.31 -16.68
N ALA A 22 2.14 7.87 -15.76
CA ALA A 22 3.57 7.75 -16.04
C ALA A 22 3.85 6.64 -17.07
N SER A 23 3.19 5.48 -16.91
CA SER A 23 3.36 4.32 -17.79
C SER A 23 2.68 4.45 -19.17
N LYS A 24 1.68 5.33 -19.31
CA LYS A 24 0.88 5.49 -20.52
C LYS A 24 0.92 6.95 -21.00
N PRO A 25 1.83 7.32 -21.92
CA PRO A 25 2.03 8.71 -22.34
C PRO A 25 0.76 9.44 -22.76
N SER A 26 -0.19 8.73 -23.40
CA SER A 26 -1.48 9.30 -23.80
C SER A 26 -2.39 9.74 -22.65
N LEU A 27 -2.11 9.31 -21.41
CA LEU A 27 -2.88 9.65 -20.21
C LEU A 27 -2.28 10.82 -19.41
N ARG A 28 -1.06 11.26 -19.73
CA ARG A 28 -0.40 12.36 -19.01
C ARG A 28 -1.23 13.64 -19.09
N GLY A 29 -1.51 14.25 -17.94
CA GLY A 29 -2.35 15.46 -17.86
C GLY A 29 -3.84 15.22 -18.16
N ARG A 30 -4.28 13.95 -18.26
CA ARG A 30 -5.69 13.59 -18.51
C ARG A 30 -6.35 13.06 -17.23
N PRO A 31 -7.66 13.24 -17.04
CA PRO A 31 -8.39 12.62 -15.95
C PRO A 31 -8.28 11.09 -16.00
N VAL A 32 -7.72 10.49 -14.95
CA VAL A 32 -7.58 9.04 -14.79
C VAL A 32 -8.25 8.61 -13.50
N VAL A 33 -9.03 7.53 -13.58
CA VAL A 33 -9.73 6.91 -12.45
C VAL A 33 -9.36 5.43 -12.43
N VAL A 34 -8.73 4.99 -11.34
CA VAL A 34 -8.35 3.59 -11.11
C VAL A 34 -9.30 3.00 -10.07
N GLY A 35 -9.89 1.84 -10.35
CA GLY A 35 -10.80 1.19 -9.40
C GLY A 35 -11.60 0.04 -9.99
N GLY A 36 -12.61 -0.41 -9.25
CA GLY A 36 -13.56 -1.40 -9.74
C GLY A 36 -14.40 -0.79 -10.87
N LEU A 37 -14.45 -1.45 -12.04
CA LEU A 37 -15.19 -0.96 -13.21
C LEU A 37 -16.58 -1.57 -13.36
N GLY A 38 -16.90 -2.60 -12.55
CA GLY A 38 -18.23 -3.23 -12.50
C GLY A 38 -19.30 -2.34 -11.87
N PRO A 39 -20.57 -2.81 -11.84
CA PRO A 39 -21.73 -2.03 -11.36
C PRO A 39 -21.59 -1.57 -9.90
N ARG A 40 -20.90 -2.36 -9.07
CA ARG A 40 -20.64 -2.09 -7.64
C ARG A 40 -19.22 -1.60 -7.38
N GLY A 41 -18.48 -1.26 -8.44
CA GLY A 41 -17.12 -0.78 -8.35
C GLY A 41 -17.01 0.57 -7.63
N VAL A 42 -15.89 0.75 -6.96
CA VAL A 42 -15.52 2.01 -6.30
C VAL A 42 -14.19 2.52 -6.83
N VAL A 43 -14.03 3.84 -6.80
CA VAL A 43 -12.77 4.53 -7.13
C VAL A 43 -11.75 4.20 -6.05
N ALA A 44 -10.66 3.53 -6.43
CA ALA A 44 -9.50 3.34 -5.56
C ALA A 44 -8.66 4.62 -5.51
N THR A 45 -8.42 5.23 -6.68
CA THR A 45 -7.68 6.49 -6.81
C THR A 45 -8.18 7.29 -8.01
N ALA A 46 -8.24 8.61 -7.84
CA ALA A 46 -8.50 9.56 -8.92
C ALA A 46 -7.30 10.50 -9.06
N SER A 47 -6.88 10.76 -10.30
CA SER A 47 -5.85 11.75 -10.63
C SER A 47 -6.28 13.16 -10.22
N TYR A 48 -5.34 14.08 -10.06
CA TYR A 48 -5.67 15.48 -9.73
C TYR A 48 -6.59 16.11 -10.78
N GLU A 49 -6.45 15.75 -12.05
CA GLU A 49 -7.34 16.20 -13.12
C GLU A 49 -8.77 15.69 -12.94
N ALA A 50 -8.95 14.43 -12.54
CA ALA A 50 -10.28 13.88 -12.23
C ALA A 50 -10.87 14.49 -10.94
N ARG A 51 -10.05 14.80 -9.94
CA ARG A 51 -10.48 15.44 -8.68
C ARG A 51 -11.08 16.82 -8.90
N ARG A 52 -10.62 17.58 -9.91
CA ARG A 52 -11.23 18.87 -10.30
C ARG A 52 -12.70 18.72 -10.74
N HIS A 53 -13.10 17.54 -11.18
CA HIS A 53 -14.50 17.23 -11.51
C HIS A 53 -15.29 16.67 -10.31
N GLY A 54 -14.72 16.71 -9.11
CA GLY A 54 -15.33 16.19 -7.88
C GLY A 54 -15.17 14.68 -7.66
N VAL A 55 -14.42 13.98 -8.51
CA VAL A 55 -14.15 12.54 -8.31
C VAL A 55 -13.16 12.37 -7.16
N HIS A 56 -13.42 11.44 -6.23
CA HIS A 56 -12.53 11.14 -5.11
C HIS A 56 -12.52 9.65 -4.80
N SER A 57 -11.54 9.20 -4.01
CA SER A 57 -11.46 7.80 -3.55
C SER A 57 -12.70 7.40 -2.76
N ALA A 58 -13.02 6.11 -2.77
CA ALA A 58 -14.23 5.49 -2.22
C ALA A 58 -15.56 5.96 -2.85
N MET A 59 -15.53 6.84 -3.87
CA MET A 59 -16.73 7.18 -4.64
C MET A 59 -17.20 5.97 -5.47
N PRO A 60 -18.52 5.69 -5.57
CA PRO A 60 -19.03 4.72 -6.53
C PRO A 60 -18.60 5.07 -7.96
N THR A 61 -18.07 4.10 -8.71
CA THR A 61 -17.57 4.32 -10.08
C THR A 61 -18.67 4.83 -11.01
N THR A 62 -19.92 4.42 -10.80
CA THR A 62 -21.09 4.95 -11.51
C THR A 62 -21.29 6.45 -11.32
N ARG A 63 -21.11 6.96 -10.09
CA ARG A 63 -21.14 8.39 -9.80
C ARG A 63 -19.94 9.10 -10.40
N ALA A 64 -18.74 8.51 -10.32
CA ALA A 64 -17.55 9.07 -10.96
C ALA A 64 -17.75 9.23 -12.47
N ARG A 65 -18.36 8.25 -13.16
CA ARG A 65 -18.70 8.32 -14.60
C ARG A 65 -19.68 9.43 -14.95
N ARG A 66 -20.61 9.76 -14.05
CA ARG A 66 -21.51 10.90 -14.24
C ARG A 66 -20.78 12.24 -14.09
N LEU A 67 -19.86 12.33 -13.13
CA LEU A 67 -19.10 13.56 -12.87
C LEU A 67 -17.99 13.82 -13.90
N CYS A 68 -17.32 12.78 -14.37
CA CYS A 68 -16.19 12.89 -15.28
C CYS A 68 -16.27 11.82 -16.40
N PRO A 69 -17.26 11.90 -17.31
CA PRO A 69 -17.52 10.86 -18.32
C PRO A 69 -16.35 10.64 -19.30
N HIS A 70 -15.49 11.64 -19.46
CA HIS A 70 -14.34 11.62 -20.36
C HIS A 70 -13.03 11.14 -19.69
N ALA A 71 -13.07 10.73 -18.42
CA ALA A 71 -11.91 10.13 -17.76
C ALA A 71 -11.56 8.76 -18.32
N ALA A 72 -10.28 8.40 -18.26
CA ALA A 72 -9.84 7.03 -18.48
C ALA A 72 -10.13 6.20 -17.21
N TYR A 73 -10.99 5.18 -17.35
CA TYR A 73 -11.35 4.27 -16.27
C TYR A 73 -10.56 2.98 -16.40
N LEU A 74 -9.65 2.73 -15.45
CA LEU A 74 -8.67 1.65 -15.53
C LEU A 74 -8.84 0.66 -14.37
N THR A 75 -8.58 -0.61 -14.67
CA THR A 75 -8.51 -1.68 -13.69
C THR A 75 -7.16 -1.63 -12.97
N PRO A 76 -7.10 -1.80 -11.64
CA PRO A 76 -5.84 -1.76 -10.88
C PRO A 76 -4.81 -2.81 -11.34
N ARG A 77 -3.55 -2.40 -11.47
CA ARG A 77 -2.37 -3.26 -11.70
C ARG A 77 -1.52 -3.40 -10.43
N PHE A 78 -2.07 -4.05 -9.40
CA PHE A 78 -1.44 -4.10 -8.06
C PHE A 78 -0.04 -4.68 -8.01
N THR A 79 0.33 -5.63 -8.88
CA THR A 79 1.70 -6.13 -8.98
C THR A 79 2.66 -5.00 -9.31
N PHE A 80 2.34 -4.21 -10.34
CA PHE A 80 3.12 -3.06 -10.75
C PHE A 80 3.17 -1.99 -9.64
N TYR A 81 2.05 -1.73 -8.97
CA TYR A 81 2.01 -0.76 -7.87
C TYR A 81 2.91 -1.16 -6.70
N ARG A 82 3.04 -2.46 -6.42
CA ARG A 82 3.95 -2.99 -5.39
C ARG A 82 5.41 -2.87 -5.78
N GLU A 83 5.75 -3.09 -7.04
CA GLU A 83 7.12 -2.89 -7.54
C GLU A 83 7.56 -1.44 -7.37
N ILE A 84 6.70 -0.48 -7.72
CA ILE A 84 6.99 0.95 -7.51
C ILE A 84 7.03 1.29 -6.01
N SER A 85 6.11 0.74 -5.21
CA SER A 85 6.11 0.91 -3.75
C SER A 85 7.41 0.43 -3.12
N ALA A 86 7.94 -0.72 -3.54
CA ALA A 86 9.21 -1.25 -3.04
C ALA A 86 10.37 -0.27 -3.28
N VAL A 87 10.42 0.34 -4.48
CA VAL A 87 11.42 1.38 -4.78
C VAL A 87 11.32 2.57 -3.83
N VAL A 88 10.11 3.01 -3.49
CA VAL A 88 9.88 4.12 -2.54
C VAL A 88 10.29 3.71 -1.12
N MET A 89 9.87 2.53 -0.67
CA MET A 89 10.19 2.02 0.67
C MET A 89 11.70 1.80 0.86
N ASP A 90 12.41 1.37 -0.19
CA ASP A 90 13.88 1.27 -0.16
C ASP A 90 14.53 2.64 0.05
N VAL A 91 14.04 3.69 -0.65
CA VAL A 91 14.54 5.06 -0.44
C VAL A 91 14.30 5.53 0.99
N LEU A 92 13.17 5.18 1.60
CA LEU A 92 12.88 5.50 3.00
C LEU A 92 13.75 4.72 3.98
N GLY A 93 14.03 3.45 3.68
CA GLY A 93 14.90 2.58 4.49
C GLY A 93 16.33 3.11 4.59
N ASP A 94 16.82 3.83 3.58
CA ASP A 94 18.13 4.50 3.63
C ASP A 94 18.17 5.65 4.66
N LEU A 95 17.01 6.22 5.04
CA LEU A 95 16.94 7.37 5.93
C LEU A 95 16.96 6.98 7.41
N SER A 96 16.35 5.85 7.76
CA SER A 96 16.17 5.43 9.15
C SER A 96 15.83 3.94 9.23
N PRO A 97 16.26 3.24 10.29
CA PRO A 97 15.77 1.89 10.60
C PRO A 97 14.30 1.89 11.06
N LEU A 98 13.74 3.04 11.45
CA LEU A 98 12.36 3.17 11.91
C LEU A 98 11.45 3.74 10.81
N VAL A 99 11.11 2.86 9.85
CA VAL A 99 10.11 3.12 8.80
C VAL A 99 8.86 2.31 9.11
N GLU A 100 7.72 2.97 9.26
CA GLU A 100 6.40 2.36 9.51
C GLU A 100 5.51 2.53 8.27
N PRO A 101 5.44 1.54 7.37
CA PRO A 101 4.53 1.58 6.23
C PRO A 101 3.07 1.55 6.67
N LEU A 102 2.23 2.42 6.10
CA LEU A 102 0.77 2.43 6.31
C LEU A 102 0.02 1.79 5.15
N SER A 103 0.51 2.03 3.93
CA SER A 103 -0.06 1.54 2.67
C SER A 103 1.06 1.36 1.64
N LEU A 104 0.71 1.10 0.38
CA LEU A 104 1.68 1.02 -0.72
C LEU A 104 2.37 2.37 -1.00
N ASP A 105 1.71 3.47 -0.69
CA ASP A 105 2.12 4.84 -1.04
C ASP A 105 2.48 5.71 0.16
N GLU A 106 2.38 5.18 1.38
CA GLU A 106 2.47 6.00 2.59
C GLU A 106 3.29 5.31 3.69
N ALA A 107 4.17 6.08 4.34
CA ALA A 107 4.96 5.62 5.47
C ALA A 107 5.29 6.77 6.43
N PHE A 108 5.39 6.43 7.72
CA PHE A 108 6.10 7.28 8.70
C PHE A 108 7.57 6.89 8.78
N VAL A 109 8.43 7.87 9.01
CA VAL A 109 9.86 7.67 9.27
C VAL A 109 10.26 8.49 10.48
N ASP A 110 10.98 7.86 11.41
CA ASP A 110 11.62 8.57 12.50
C ASP A 110 13.05 8.97 12.11
N LEU A 111 13.23 10.23 11.71
CA LEU A 111 14.54 10.74 11.30
C LEU A 111 15.53 10.84 12.47
N ALA A 112 15.05 10.91 13.71
CA ALA A 112 15.93 10.97 14.88
C ALA A 112 16.61 9.62 15.20
N ALA A 113 16.10 8.52 14.64
CA ALA A 113 16.73 7.21 14.69
C ALA A 113 17.68 6.96 13.49
N GLY A 114 17.74 7.89 12.54
CA GLY A 114 18.60 7.84 11.37
C GLY A 114 20.00 8.40 11.62
N PRO A 115 20.91 8.30 10.63
CA PRO A 115 22.29 8.78 10.75
C PRO A 115 22.44 10.31 10.60
N ALA A 116 21.40 11.01 10.15
CA ALA A 116 21.45 12.43 9.80
C ALA A 116 21.11 13.37 10.97
N PRO A 117 21.48 14.67 10.90
CA PRO A 117 21.16 15.64 11.94
C PRO A 117 19.66 15.74 12.22
N ALA A 118 19.29 15.59 13.49
CA ALA A 118 17.91 15.53 13.96
C ALA A 118 17.33 16.91 14.33
N ASP A 119 17.76 17.98 13.66
CA ASP A 119 17.20 19.33 13.82
C ASP A 119 16.22 19.68 12.69
N GLU A 120 15.56 20.83 12.79
CA GLU A 120 14.52 21.23 11.81
C GLU A 120 15.09 21.45 10.40
N SER A 121 16.27 22.06 10.29
CA SER A 121 16.92 22.33 9.00
C SER A 121 17.33 21.04 8.31
N GLY A 122 17.95 20.12 9.05
CA GLY A 122 18.30 18.78 8.59
C GLY A 122 17.08 17.98 8.17
N ALA A 123 16.02 17.97 8.98
CA ALA A 123 14.77 17.29 8.65
C ALA A 123 14.15 17.82 7.34
N ARG A 124 14.12 19.14 7.15
CA ARG A 124 13.66 19.77 5.91
C ARG A 124 14.52 19.37 4.71
N ALA A 125 15.85 19.42 4.85
CA ALA A 125 16.77 19.04 3.78
C ALA A 125 16.56 17.57 3.35
N ILE A 126 16.43 16.65 4.31
CA ILE A 126 16.12 15.24 4.06
C ILE A 126 14.77 15.10 3.34
N GLY A 127 13.75 15.86 3.77
CA GLY A 127 12.44 15.85 3.13
C GLY A 127 12.45 16.34 1.67
N GLU A 128 13.31 17.30 1.32
CA GLU A 128 13.50 17.70 -0.08
C GLU A 128 14.30 16.66 -0.87
N GLU A 129 15.36 16.12 -0.27
CA GLU A 129 16.21 15.09 -0.88
C GLU A 129 15.40 13.82 -1.21
N VAL A 130 14.58 13.33 -0.28
CA VAL A 130 13.79 12.11 -0.48
C VAL A 130 12.79 12.28 -1.63
N ARG A 131 12.15 13.46 -1.73
CA ARG A 131 11.23 13.79 -2.84
C ARG A 131 11.98 13.79 -4.17
N ALA A 132 13.17 14.39 -4.22
CA ALA A 132 14.01 14.40 -5.41
C ALA A 132 14.46 12.98 -5.82
N ARG A 133 14.89 12.14 -4.85
CA ARG A 133 15.30 10.75 -5.10
C ARG A 133 14.15 9.89 -5.61
N ILE A 134 12.96 10.01 -5.01
CA ILE A 134 11.75 9.32 -5.50
C ILE A 134 11.41 9.77 -6.91
N ARG A 135 11.44 11.08 -7.19
CA ARG A 135 11.17 11.61 -8.53
C ARG A 135 12.16 11.08 -9.57
N ALA A 136 13.45 11.04 -9.24
CA ALA A 136 14.49 10.52 -10.11
C ALA A 136 14.29 9.03 -10.42
N ARG A 137 14.02 8.20 -9.41
CA ARG A 137 13.90 6.74 -9.55
C ARG A 137 12.59 6.27 -10.17
N THR A 138 11.49 6.99 -9.94
CA THR A 138 10.13 6.53 -10.32
C THR A 138 9.45 7.39 -11.37
N GLY A 139 9.91 8.64 -11.55
CA GLY A 139 9.18 9.63 -12.34
C GLY A 139 7.85 10.07 -11.73
N LEU A 140 7.62 9.79 -10.44
CA LEU A 140 6.43 10.16 -9.68
C LEU A 140 6.77 11.22 -8.62
N THR A 141 5.77 11.87 -8.06
CA THR A 141 5.94 12.85 -6.99
C THR A 141 5.37 12.33 -5.67
N ALA A 142 5.87 12.89 -4.58
CA ALA A 142 5.37 12.63 -3.23
C ALA A 142 5.31 13.96 -2.47
N SER A 143 4.37 14.01 -1.53
CA SER A 143 4.30 15.09 -0.54
C SER A 143 4.85 14.61 0.80
N VAL A 144 5.51 15.53 1.51
CA VAL A 144 6.18 15.26 2.78
C VAL A 144 5.64 16.18 3.87
N GLY A 145 5.37 15.62 5.03
CA GLY A 145 5.04 16.36 6.24
C GLY A 145 6.05 16.06 7.34
N LEU A 146 6.49 17.10 8.04
CA LEU A 146 7.45 17.02 9.14
C LEU A 146 6.83 17.61 10.40
N ALA A 147 6.83 16.87 11.50
CA ALA A 147 6.30 17.35 12.77
C ALA A 147 6.90 16.61 13.98
N GLY A 148 6.52 17.01 15.18
CA GLY A 148 6.92 16.33 16.43
C GLY A 148 6.16 15.03 16.71
N SER A 149 5.11 14.69 15.94
CA SER A 149 4.27 13.51 16.13
C SER A 149 3.74 12.96 14.80
N LYS A 150 3.32 11.68 14.80
CA LYS A 150 2.78 11.00 13.61
C LYS A 150 1.52 11.68 13.09
N MET A 151 0.55 11.96 13.96
CA MET A 151 -0.68 12.67 13.57
C MET A 151 -0.38 13.97 12.81
N LEU A 152 0.47 14.83 13.37
CA LEU A 152 0.74 16.14 12.78
C LEU A 152 1.58 16.03 11.50
N ALA A 153 2.54 15.10 11.43
CA ALA A 153 3.31 14.87 10.22
C ALA A 153 2.39 14.43 9.07
N LYS A 154 1.43 13.54 9.34
CA LYS A 154 0.42 13.14 8.36
C LYS A 154 -0.41 14.34 7.88
N ILE A 155 -0.97 15.12 8.80
CA ILE A 155 -1.75 16.32 8.47
C ILE A 155 -0.92 17.31 7.65
N ALA A 156 0.33 17.56 8.03
CA ALA A 156 1.24 18.44 7.29
C ALA A 156 1.42 17.96 5.84
N SER A 157 1.65 16.67 5.62
CA SER A 157 1.83 16.12 4.28
C SER A 157 0.57 16.26 3.41
N GLU A 158 -0.62 16.11 4.00
CA GLU A 158 -1.89 16.28 3.30
C GLU A 158 -2.10 17.73 2.85
N GLN A 159 -1.74 18.69 3.71
CA GLN A 159 -1.77 20.13 3.38
C GLN A 159 -0.71 20.52 2.34
N ALA A 160 0.38 19.75 2.25
CA ALA A 160 1.45 19.95 1.28
C ALA A 160 1.16 19.34 -0.10
N LYS A 161 0.00 18.69 -0.31
CA LYS A 161 -0.34 18.11 -1.62
C LYS A 161 -0.79 19.16 -2.63
N PRO A 162 -0.42 19.03 -3.93
CA PRO A 162 0.48 18.01 -4.50
C PRO A 162 1.96 18.41 -4.46
N ASN A 163 2.87 17.43 -4.47
CA ASN A 163 4.31 17.59 -4.66
C ASN A 163 4.91 18.73 -3.82
N GLY A 164 4.65 18.71 -2.52
CA GLY A 164 5.10 19.75 -1.60
C GLY A 164 5.66 19.19 -0.30
N LEU A 165 6.25 20.07 0.49
CA LEU A 165 6.76 19.77 1.82
C LEU A 165 6.22 20.80 2.81
N ALA A 166 5.69 20.33 3.94
CA ALA A 166 5.27 21.19 5.05
C ALA A 166 5.94 20.76 6.35
N VAL A 167 6.32 21.74 7.16
CA VAL A 167 6.91 21.55 8.49
C VAL A 167 6.00 22.21 9.51
N ILE A 168 5.65 21.48 10.57
CA ILE A 168 5.00 22.00 11.77
C ILE A 168 6.07 22.06 12.86
N PRO A 169 6.59 23.26 13.19
CA PRO A 169 7.57 23.42 14.25
C PRO A 169 7.03 22.92 15.61
N VAL A 170 7.93 22.39 16.43
CA VAL A 170 7.57 22.00 17.81
C VAL A 170 7.16 23.25 18.59
N GLY A 171 6.03 23.17 19.29
CA GLY A 171 5.40 24.30 19.99
C GLY A 171 4.34 25.05 19.17
N ALA A 172 4.29 24.84 17.84
CA ALA A 172 3.29 25.46 16.96
C ALA A 172 2.04 24.58 16.72
N GLU A 173 1.97 23.39 17.35
CA GLU A 173 1.01 22.34 17.01
C GLU A 173 -0.44 22.79 17.20
N ARG A 174 -0.73 23.42 18.35
CA ARG A 174 -2.09 23.87 18.68
C ARG A 174 -2.54 25.00 17.76
N ALA A 175 -1.68 26.00 17.55
CA ALA A 175 -1.97 27.14 16.69
C ALA A 175 -2.20 26.70 15.23
N PHE A 176 -1.45 25.70 14.77
CA PHE A 176 -1.63 25.10 13.45
C PHE A 176 -2.97 24.36 13.32
N LEU A 177 -3.37 23.57 14.34
CA LEU A 177 -4.61 22.79 14.30
C LEU A 177 -5.88 23.64 14.47
N GLU A 178 -5.82 24.68 15.29
CA GLU A 178 -6.98 25.48 15.70
C GLU A 178 -7.95 25.86 14.56
N PRO A 179 -7.49 26.41 13.41
CA PRO A 179 -8.39 26.79 12.32
C PRO A 179 -8.85 25.61 11.44
N LEU A 180 -8.27 24.42 11.60
CA LEU A 180 -8.55 23.30 10.70
C LEU A 180 -9.89 22.64 11.01
N PRO A 181 -10.62 22.16 9.98
CA PRO A 181 -11.86 21.41 10.18
C PRO A 181 -11.64 20.21 11.08
N ILE A 182 -12.59 19.91 11.98
CA ILE A 182 -12.46 18.82 12.96
C ILE A 182 -12.23 17.44 12.31
N ARG A 183 -12.71 17.27 11.08
CA ARG A 183 -12.52 16.05 10.27
C ARG A 183 -11.09 15.81 9.79
N ILE A 184 -10.18 16.76 10.01
CA ILE A 184 -8.74 16.56 9.77
C ILE A 184 -8.14 15.60 10.80
N LEU A 185 -8.75 15.47 11.98
CA LEU A 185 -8.24 14.59 13.02
C LEU A 185 -8.49 13.12 12.66
N PRO A 186 -7.46 12.25 12.75
CA PRO A 186 -7.62 10.82 12.51
C PRO A 186 -8.73 10.22 13.40
N GLY A 187 -9.58 9.40 12.81
CA GLY A 187 -10.72 8.79 13.51
C GLY A 187 -12.00 9.64 13.55
N VAL A 188 -11.97 10.91 13.09
CA VAL A 188 -13.18 11.72 12.92
C VAL A 188 -13.76 11.52 11.52
N GLY A 189 -14.51 10.43 11.35
CA GLY A 189 -15.23 10.13 10.10
C GLY A 189 -16.46 11.02 9.86
N PRO A 190 -17.20 10.82 8.75
CA PRO A 190 -18.41 11.58 8.44
C PRO A 190 -19.46 11.57 9.57
N VAL A 191 -19.68 10.40 10.19
CA VAL A 191 -20.67 10.23 11.27
C VAL A 191 -20.27 11.04 12.51
N THR A 192 -19.04 10.85 13.00
CA THR A 192 -18.52 11.63 14.13
C THR A 192 -18.51 13.14 13.83
N GLY A 193 -18.07 13.51 12.62
CA GLY A 193 -18.06 14.91 12.18
C GLY A 193 -19.45 15.53 12.11
N ASP A 194 -20.47 14.78 11.71
CA ASP A 194 -21.87 15.22 11.72
C ASP A 194 -22.39 15.42 13.15
N THR A 195 -22.07 14.51 14.07
CA THR A 195 -22.42 14.63 15.49
C THR A 195 -21.80 15.89 16.10
N LEU A 196 -20.50 16.12 15.88
CA LEU A 196 -19.80 17.30 16.37
C LEU A 196 -20.33 18.60 15.74
N ARG A 197 -20.57 18.60 14.43
CA ARG A 197 -21.14 19.77 13.73
C ARG A 197 -22.51 20.15 14.29
N ARG A 198 -23.38 19.18 14.60
CA ARG A 198 -24.70 19.47 15.22
C ARG A 198 -24.57 20.12 16.60
N ALA A 199 -23.46 19.89 17.29
CA ALA A 199 -23.12 20.54 18.56
C ALA A 199 -22.37 21.87 18.37
N GLY A 200 -22.21 22.38 17.14
CA GLY A 200 -21.47 23.60 16.84
C GLY A 200 -19.94 23.44 16.83
N ILE A 201 -19.43 22.21 16.96
CA ILE A 201 -17.99 21.91 16.95
C ILE A 201 -17.58 21.60 15.51
N THR A 202 -16.96 22.58 14.84
CA THR A 202 -16.61 22.45 13.42
C THR A 202 -15.12 22.44 13.16
N THR A 203 -14.33 23.00 14.07
CA THR A 203 -12.86 23.06 14.00
C THR A 203 -12.22 22.30 15.16
N ALA A 204 -10.91 22.01 15.05
CA ALA A 204 -10.15 21.49 16.18
C ALA A 204 -10.12 22.48 17.36
N GLY A 205 -10.08 23.79 17.08
CA GLY A 205 -10.19 24.84 18.09
C GLY A 205 -11.50 24.77 18.89
N ASP A 206 -12.63 24.54 18.21
CA ASP A 206 -13.93 24.38 18.87
C ASP A 206 -13.94 23.16 19.80
N ALA A 207 -13.32 22.05 19.39
CA ALA A 207 -13.25 20.83 20.20
C ALA A 207 -12.43 21.06 21.49
N VAL A 208 -11.33 21.81 21.40
CA VAL A 208 -10.56 22.20 22.60
C VAL A 208 -11.38 23.13 23.51
N ARG A 209 -12.13 24.07 22.94
CA ARG A 209 -12.96 25.02 23.70
C ARG A 209 -14.15 24.35 24.38
N ALA A 210 -14.76 23.35 23.73
CA ALA A 210 -15.83 22.53 24.30
C ALA A 210 -15.33 21.70 25.50
N GLY A 211 -14.07 21.28 25.46
CA GLY A 211 -13.41 20.54 26.53
C GLY A 211 -13.70 19.04 26.51
N GLU A 212 -12.87 18.29 27.25
CA GLU A 212 -12.88 16.83 27.24
C GLU A 212 -14.21 16.22 27.66
N GLN A 213 -14.85 16.77 28.70
CA GLN A 213 -16.11 16.22 29.23
C GLN A 213 -17.26 16.31 28.23
N GLU A 214 -17.32 17.39 27.46
CA GLU A 214 -18.34 17.55 26.42
C GLU A 214 -18.11 16.58 25.27
N LEU A 215 -16.86 16.38 24.85
CA LEU A 215 -16.52 15.38 23.84
C LEU A 215 -16.81 13.95 24.31
N ILE A 216 -16.58 13.63 25.59
CA ILE A 216 -16.98 12.35 26.19
C ILE A 216 -18.49 12.18 26.15
N ARG A 217 -19.27 13.23 26.46
CA ARG A 217 -20.73 13.19 26.42
C ARG A 217 -21.26 12.94 25.01
N LEU A 218 -20.65 13.56 24.00
CA LEU A 218 -21.08 13.45 22.61
C LEU A 218 -20.63 12.16 21.93
N LEU A 219 -19.42 11.67 22.23
CA LEU A 219 -18.75 10.61 21.47
C LEU A 219 -18.53 9.32 22.27
N GLY A 220 -18.85 9.33 23.56
CA GLY A 220 -18.46 8.28 24.50
C GLY A 220 -17.03 8.45 25.02
N ARG A 221 -16.74 7.79 26.14
CA ARG A 221 -15.49 7.99 26.90
C ARG A 221 -14.22 7.82 26.06
N ALA A 222 -14.05 6.67 25.42
CA ALA A 222 -12.80 6.37 24.71
C ALA A 222 -12.57 7.32 23.53
N HIS A 223 -13.61 7.55 22.71
CA HIS A 223 -13.48 8.39 21.52
C HIS A 223 -13.41 9.88 21.87
N GLY A 224 -14.18 10.35 22.85
CA GLY A 224 -14.16 11.72 23.33
C GLY A 224 -12.79 12.13 23.90
N ILE A 225 -12.18 11.28 24.71
CA ILE A 225 -10.79 11.49 25.21
C ILE A 225 -9.82 11.57 24.03
N ALA A 226 -9.88 10.60 23.10
CA ALA A 226 -8.97 10.58 21.96
C ALA A 226 -9.08 11.83 21.10
N VAL A 227 -10.29 12.27 20.75
CA VAL A 227 -10.53 13.48 19.95
C VAL A 227 -10.03 14.72 20.69
N HIS A 228 -10.28 14.83 22.00
CA HIS A 228 -9.79 15.96 22.80
C HIS A 228 -8.25 16.01 22.81
N THR A 229 -7.59 14.88 23.11
CA THR A 229 -6.12 14.78 23.12
C THR A 229 -5.53 15.20 21.77
N MET A 230 -6.06 14.67 20.68
CA MET A 230 -5.61 15.01 19.32
C MET A 230 -5.86 16.49 18.97
N ALA A 231 -7.02 17.05 19.34
CA ALA A 231 -7.33 18.46 19.11
C ALA A 231 -6.37 19.41 19.84
N THR A 232 -5.80 18.99 20.97
CA THR A 232 -4.73 19.73 21.67
C THR A 232 -3.33 19.56 21.05
N GLY A 233 -3.19 18.85 19.92
CA GLY A 233 -1.93 18.60 19.23
C GLY A 233 -1.09 17.47 19.83
N ARG A 234 -1.65 16.66 20.73
CA ARG A 234 -0.93 15.58 21.41
C ARG A 234 -1.12 14.24 20.71
N ASP A 235 0.00 13.59 20.41
CA ASP A 235 0.07 12.21 19.94
C ASP A 235 1.43 11.63 20.35
N GLU A 236 1.40 10.64 21.25
CA GLU A 236 2.60 10.02 21.84
C GLU A 236 3.01 8.72 21.15
N ARG A 237 2.25 8.29 20.12
CA ARG A 237 2.52 7.01 19.45
C ARG A 237 3.89 7.07 18.74
N PRO A 238 4.81 6.15 19.05
CA PRO A 238 6.11 6.09 18.36
C PRO A 238 5.94 5.61 16.92
N VAL A 239 6.94 5.89 16.08
CA VAL A 239 7.10 5.19 14.79
C VAL A 239 7.62 3.79 15.09
N VAL A 240 6.98 2.77 14.52
CA VAL A 240 7.30 1.36 14.79
C VAL A 240 7.54 0.63 13.46
N ALA A 241 8.72 0.04 13.29
CA ALA A 241 9.12 -0.59 12.03
C ALA A 241 8.29 -1.83 11.68
N GLU A 242 7.95 -2.65 12.69
CA GLU A 242 7.23 -3.90 12.49
C GLU A 242 5.88 -3.87 13.20
N ARG A 243 4.85 -4.33 12.49
CA ARG A 243 3.53 -4.64 13.06
C ARG A 243 3.13 -6.03 12.62
N ASP A 244 2.92 -6.91 13.58
CA ASP A 244 2.29 -8.20 13.29
C ASP A 244 0.86 -7.99 12.80
N ALA A 245 0.51 -8.68 11.71
CA ALA A 245 -0.87 -8.74 11.26
C ALA A 245 -1.73 -9.39 12.36
N LYS A 246 -2.85 -8.75 12.71
CA LYS A 246 -3.82 -9.32 13.67
C LYS A 246 -4.79 -10.30 13.03
N SER A 247 -4.97 -10.19 11.73
CA SER A 247 -5.88 -11.01 10.94
C SER A 247 -5.44 -11.09 9.48
N ILE A 248 -5.84 -12.16 8.81
CA ILE A 248 -5.69 -12.36 7.36
C ILE A 248 -7.04 -12.79 6.82
N SER A 249 -7.54 -12.13 5.77
CA SER A 249 -8.85 -12.46 5.20
C SER A 249 -8.85 -12.43 3.68
N ALA A 250 -9.85 -13.03 3.07
CA ALA A 250 -10.20 -12.87 1.68
C ALA A 250 -11.71 -12.65 1.57
N GLU A 251 -12.12 -11.60 0.88
CA GLU A 251 -13.53 -11.27 0.68
C GLU A 251 -13.76 -10.71 -0.72
N ASP A 252 -14.93 -11.00 -1.28
CA ASP A 252 -15.36 -10.48 -2.57
C ASP A 252 -16.78 -9.90 -2.44
N THR A 253 -17.00 -8.74 -3.05
CA THR A 253 -18.35 -8.20 -3.31
C THR A 253 -18.77 -8.67 -4.70
N PHE A 254 -19.91 -9.33 -4.79
CA PHE A 254 -20.42 -9.88 -6.04
C PHE A 254 -21.14 -8.79 -6.85
N ASP A 255 -21.08 -8.88 -8.19
CA ASP A 255 -21.78 -7.95 -9.10
C ASP A 255 -23.29 -7.98 -8.91
N GLU A 256 -23.83 -9.16 -8.62
CA GLU A 256 -25.23 -9.44 -8.30
C GLU A 256 -25.33 -10.17 -6.95
N ASP A 257 -26.42 -9.97 -6.23
CA ASP A 257 -26.62 -10.63 -4.94
C ASP A 257 -26.85 -12.13 -5.12
N LEU A 258 -26.15 -12.93 -4.33
CA LEU A 258 -26.21 -14.38 -4.39
C LEU A 258 -27.31 -14.91 -3.47
N THR A 259 -28.27 -15.62 -4.04
CA THR A 259 -29.34 -16.32 -3.29
C THR A 259 -29.18 -17.84 -3.33
N ASP A 260 -28.42 -18.37 -4.29
CA ASP A 260 -28.14 -19.80 -4.42
C ASP A 260 -27.12 -20.27 -3.36
N ARG A 261 -27.56 -21.21 -2.53
CA ARG A 261 -26.75 -21.85 -1.50
C ARG A 261 -25.57 -22.65 -2.07
N ALA A 262 -25.73 -23.31 -3.21
CA ALA A 262 -24.66 -24.10 -3.82
C ALA A 262 -23.53 -23.17 -4.31
N ARG A 263 -23.90 -22.07 -4.96
CA ARG A 263 -22.96 -21.01 -5.35
C ARG A 263 -22.28 -20.38 -4.13
N LEU A 264 -23.03 -20.03 -3.09
CA LEU A 264 -22.44 -19.47 -1.86
C LEU A 264 -21.44 -20.42 -1.20
N HIS A 265 -21.76 -21.71 -1.14
CA HIS A 265 -20.84 -22.72 -0.63
C HIS A 265 -19.54 -22.76 -1.45
N THR A 266 -19.65 -22.80 -2.79
CA THR A 266 -18.50 -22.78 -3.70
C THR A 266 -17.62 -21.55 -3.49
N GLU A 267 -18.24 -20.36 -3.36
CA GLU A 267 -17.51 -19.12 -3.09
C GLU A 267 -16.85 -19.10 -1.71
N THR A 268 -17.49 -19.63 -0.68
CA THR A 268 -16.89 -19.78 0.66
C THR A 268 -15.63 -20.63 0.60
N LEU A 269 -15.66 -21.77 -0.09
CA LEU A 269 -14.49 -22.66 -0.23
C LEU A 269 -13.34 -21.94 -0.94
N ARG A 270 -13.64 -21.25 -2.05
CA ARG A 270 -12.65 -20.47 -2.80
C ARG A 270 -12.03 -19.36 -1.95
N LEU A 271 -12.83 -18.65 -1.15
CA LEU A 271 -12.35 -17.59 -0.26
C LEU A 271 -11.54 -18.15 0.92
N ALA A 272 -11.93 -19.28 1.48
CA ALA A 272 -11.16 -19.99 2.50
C ALA A 272 -9.78 -20.39 1.96
N ASP A 273 -9.71 -20.99 0.76
CA ASP A 273 -8.44 -21.36 0.13
C ASP A 273 -7.56 -20.13 -0.12
N ARG A 274 -8.14 -19.02 -0.58
CA ARG A 274 -7.42 -17.74 -0.74
C ARG A 274 -6.90 -17.19 0.59
N ALA A 275 -7.68 -17.27 1.66
CA ALA A 275 -7.26 -16.81 2.98
C ALA A 275 -6.10 -17.67 3.53
N VAL A 276 -6.18 -18.99 3.35
CA VAL A 276 -5.14 -19.94 3.76
C VAL A 276 -3.85 -19.78 2.97
N LEU A 277 -3.94 -19.57 1.65
CA LEU A 277 -2.74 -19.27 0.84
C LEU A 277 -2.03 -18.02 1.36
N ARG A 278 -2.78 -16.95 1.66
CA ARG A 278 -2.22 -15.72 2.25
C ARG A 278 -1.64 -15.95 3.65
N LEU A 279 -2.25 -16.83 4.44
CA LEU A 279 -1.79 -17.20 5.77
C LEU A 279 -0.44 -17.93 5.69
N ARG A 280 -0.31 -18.90 4.78
CA ARG A 280 0.94 -19.63 4.49
C ARG A 280 2.04 -18.74 3.93
N ASP A 281 1.71 -17.85 3.00
CA ASP A 281 2.66 -16.86 2.45
C ASP A 281 3.21 -15.93 3.56
N ALA A 282 2.43 -15.69 4.61
CA ALA A 282 2.86 -14.92 5.78
C ALA A 282 3.65 -15.75 6.82
N GLY A 283 3.80 -17.06 6.60
CA GLY A 283 4.45 -17.99 7.54
C GLY A 283 3.72 -18.06 8.88
N ARG A 284 2.38 -18.03 8.86
CA ARG A 284 1.56 -18.05 10.08
C ARG A 284 0.58 -19.22 10.08
N SER A 285 0.06 -19.55 11.26
CA SER A 285 -1.13 -20.38 11.48
C SER A 285 -2.20 -19.55 12.18
N ALA A 286 -3.47 -19.94 12.11
CA ALA A 286 -4.56 -19.19 12.73
C ALA A 286 -5.47 -20.09 13.57
N ARG A 287 -5.99 -19.56 14.68
CA ARG A 287 -6.84 -20.32 15.61
C ARG A 287 -8.32 -20.10 15.37
N THR A 288 -8.72 -18.95 14.83
CA THR A 288 -10.13 -18.60 14.69
C THR A 288 -10.47 -18.34 13.23
N VAL A 289 -11.49 -19.04 12.73
CA VAL A 289 -12.07 -18.83 11.41
C VAL A 289 -13.27 -17.91 11.56
N VAL A 290 -13.37 -16.91 10.70
CA VAL A 290 -14.44 -15.91 10.70
C VAL A 290 -15.12 -15.90 9.35
N LEU A 291 -16.44 -15.97 9.33
CA LEU A 291 -17.28 -15.75 8.15
C LEU A 291 -17.93 -14.38 8.26
N LYS A 292 -17.74 -13.54 7.24
CA LYS A 292 -18.36 -12.23 7.09
C LYS A 292 -19.32 -12.28 5.92
N ILE A 293 -20.56 -11.85 6.15
CA ILE A 293 -21.62 -11.77 5.14
C ILE A 293 -22.18 -10.36 5.17
N ARG A 294 -22.28 -9.71 4.02
CA ARG A 294 -23.06 -8.47 3.86
C ARG A 294 -24.25 -8.75 2.98
N PHE A 295 -25.43 -8.31 3.40
CA PHE A 295 -26.67 -8.43 2.64
C PHE A 295 -26.86 -7.24 1.70
N HIS A 296 -27.91 -7.29 0.87
CA HIS A 296 -28.23 -6.26 -0.12
C HIS A 296 -28.51 -4.88 0.51
N ASP A 297 -29.03 -4.85 1.73
CA ASP A 297 -29.32 -3.66 2.54
C ASP A 297 -28.09 -3.08 3.27
N PHE A 298 -26.90 -3.64 3.01
CA PHE A 298 -25.62 -3.34 3.66
C PHE A 298 -25.49 -3.80 5.12
N THR A 299 -26.49 -4.46 5.69
CA THR A 299 -26.37 -5.12 6.98
C THR A 299 -25.26 -6.17 6.92
N THR A 300 -24.34 -6.12 7.88
CA THR A 300 -23.19 -7.04 7.95
C THR A 300 -23.35 -7.99 9.13
N LEU A 301 -23.24 -9.28 8.86
CA LEU A 301 -23.28 -10.36 9.84
C LEU A 301 -21.93 -11.07 9.87
N THR A 302 -21.40 -11.22 11.08
CA THR A 302 -20.15 -11.96 11.33
C THR A 302 -20.45 -13.18 12.18
N ARG A 303 -19.83 -14.32 11.85
CA ARG A 303 -19.82 -15.56 12.63
C ARG A 303 -18.39 -16.05 12.74
N SER A 304 -18.04 -16.67 13.85
CA SER A 304 -16.68 -17.19 14.04
C SER A 304 -16.68 -18.51 14.80
N GLU A 305 -15.65 -19.30 14.56
CA GLU A 305 -15.36 -20.54 15.26
C GLU A 305 -13.89 -20.54 15.65
N THR A 306 -13.61 -20.76 16.94
CA THR A 306 -12.24 -20.90 17.46
C THR A 306 -11.91 -22.38 17.58
N LEU A 307 -10.86 -22.79 16.88
CA LEU A 307 -10.36 -24.15 16.80
C LEU A 307 -9.52 -24.52 18.03
N ARG A 308 -9.32 -25.82 18.24
CA ARG A 308 -8.52 -26.34 19.37
C ARG A 308 -7.05 -25.95 19.25
N GLY A 309 -6.48 -26.09 18.06
CA GLY A 309 -5.13 -25.65 17.71
C GLY A 309 -5.15 -24.62 16.58
N ALA A 310 -4.06 -23.87 16.44
CA ALA A 310 -3.88 -23.05 15.24
C ALA A 310 -3.60 -23.97 14.03
N THR A 311 -4.07 -23.56 12.86
CA THR A 311 -3.92 -24.34 11.63
C THR A 311 -3.68 -23.42 10.45
N ASP A 312 -2.98 -23.94 9.45
CA ASP A 312 -2.91 -23.40 8.09
C ASP A 312 -3.42 -24.44 7.08
N ASP A 313 -4.15 -25.47 7.52
CA ASP A 313 -4.76 -26.47 6.66
C ASP A 313 -6.04 -25.94 6.00
N SER A 314 -6.04 -25.94 4.68
CA SER A 314 -7.19 -25.54 3.86
C SER A 314 -8.40 -26.44 4.08
N LEU A 315 -8.25 -27.74 4.35
CA LEU A 315 -9.39 -28.62 4.65
C LEU A 315 -10.09 -28.17 5.94
N VAL A 316 -9.34 -27.99 7.02
CA VAL A 316 -9.88 -27.58 8.33
C VAL A 316 -10.59 -26.22 8.24
N VAL A 317 -9.98 -25.24 7.57
CA VAL A 317 -10.58 -23.91 7.40
C VAL A 317 -11.84 -23.97 6.53
N ARG A 318 -11.84 -24.75 5.43
CA ARG A 318 -13.02 -24.92 4.57
C ARG A 318 -14.19 -25.55 5.31
N GLU A 319 -13.94 -26.58 6.10
CA GLU A 319 -14.97 -27.24 6.91
C GLU A 319 -15.58 -26.28 7.94
N SER A 320 -14.74 -25.53 8.66
CA SER A 320 -15.20 -24.53 9.62
C SER A 320 -16.02 -23.42 8.95
N ALA A 321 -15.51 -22.84 7.85
CA ALA A 321 -16.23 -21.81 7.11
C ALA A 321 -17.58 -22.33 6.56
N THR A 322 -17.64 -23.60 6.16
CA THR A 322 -18.89 -24.25 5.72
C THR A 322 -19.90 -24.41 6.85
N ARG A 323 -19.45 -24.83 8.05
CA ARG A 323 -20.32 -24.89 9.24
C ARG A 323 -20.87 -23.52 9.59
N LEU A 324 -20.02 -22.49 9.57
CA LEU A 324 -20.44 -21.10 9.80
C LEU A 324 -21.47 -20.63 8.78
N LEU A 325 -21.30 -20.95 7.49
CA LEU A 325 -22.26 -20.59 6.44
C LEU A 325 -23.61 -21.26 6.66
N THR A 326 -23.61 -22.53 7.05
CA THR A 326 -24.84 -23.32 7.29
C THR A 326 -25.70 -22.72 8.41
N ALA A 327 -25.07 -22.05 9.38
CA ALA A 327 -25.75 -21.39 10.49
C ALA A 327 -26.38 -20.02 10.12
N VAL A 328 -26.28 -19.57 8.87
CA VAL A 328 -26.77 -18.26 8.42
C VAL A 328 -27.96 -18.39 7.47
N GLY A 329 -28.99 -17.57 7.69
CA GLY A 329 -30.08 -17.38 6.74
C GLY A 329 -29.64 -16.52 5.56
N VAL A 330 -29.72 -17.06 4.34
CA VAL A 330 -29.24 -16.38 3.11
C VAL A 330 -30.38 -15.95 2.18
N GLY A 331 -31.63 -16.01 2.65
CA GLY A 331 -32.83 -15.73 1.85
C GLY A 331 -32.95 -14.30 1.33
N GLU A 332 -32.27 -13.35 1.98
CA GLU A 332 -32.29 -11.92 1.62
C GLU A 332 -31.31 -11.57 0.49
N GLY A 333 -30.51 -12.52 0.00
CA GLY A 333 -29.47 -12.27 -1.00
C GLY A 333 -28.18 -11.71 -0.40
N VAL A 334 -27.07 -12.38 -0.69
CA VAL A 334 -25.74 -12.06 -0.18
C VAL A 334 -24.97 -11.19 -1.17
N ARG A 335 -24.61 -9.98 -0.74
CA ARG A 335 -23.86 -8.99 -1.51
C ARG A 335 -22.35 -9.20 -1.44
N LEU A 336 -21.83 -9.51 -0.26
CA LEU A 336 -20.40 -9.75 0.00
C LEU A 336 -20.25 -10.97 0.89
N LEU A 337 -19.25 -11.77 0.58
CA LEU A 337 -18.83 -12.91 1.39
C LEU A 337 -17.34 -12.80 1.67
N GLY A 338 -16.94 -13.11 2.90
CA GLY A 338 -15.55 -13.07 3.33
C GLY A 338 -15.22 -14.17 4.32
N VAL A 339 -14.02 -14.73 4.19
CA VAL A 339 -13.41 -15.65 5.16
C VAL A 339 -12.19 -14.97 5.76
N GLY A 340 -12.17 -14.86 7.08
CA GLY A 340 -11.08 -14.28 7.87
C GLY A 340 -10.46 -15.30 8.82
N LEU A 341 -9.20 -15.08 9.15
CA LEU A 341 -8.37 -15.90 10.01
C LEU A 341 -7.75 -14.99 11.06
N THR A 342 -7.99 -15.27 12.34
CA THR A 342 -7.49 -14.48 13.48
C THR A 342 -6.85 -15.38 14.54
N GLY A 343 -6.23 -14.77 15.56
CA GLY A 343 -5.40 -15.50 16.52
C GLY A 343 -4.16 -16.09 15.84
N LEU A 344 -3.45 -15.24 15.08
CA LEU A 344 -2.32 -15.65 14.27
C LEU A 344 -1.10 -16.02 15.15
N THR A 345 -0.43 -17.11 14.82
CA THR A 345 0.79 -17.60 15.48
C THR A 345 1.85 -17.98 14.43
N GLY A 346 3.13 -18.00 14.80
CA GLY A 346 4.23 -18.27 13.86
C GLY A 346 4.34 -19.73 13.39
N PHE A 347 3.93 -20.68 14.21
CA PHE A 347 3.89 -22.10 13.87
C PHE A 347 3.17 -22.86 15.01
N THR A 348 2.41 -23.90 14.69
CA THR A 348 1.96 -24.88 15.69
C THR A 348 2.31 -26.28 15.22
N GLN A 349 2.93 -27.03 16.13
CA GLN A 349 3.12 -28.46 16.06
C GLN A 349 1.74 -29.13 15.94
N GLU A 350 1.51 -29.86 14.85
CA GLU A 350 0.32 -30.71 14.72
C GLU A 350 0.28 -31.69 15.89
N ASP A 351 -0.91 -31.91 16.45
CA ASP A 351 -1.11 -32.85 17.53
C ASP A 351 -0.87 -34.26 16.96
N LEU A 352 0.31 -34.82 17.26
CA LEU A 352 0.84 -36.10 16.76
C LEU A 352 -0.13 -37.28 17.01
N PHE A 353 -1.11 -37.09 17.89
CA PHE A 353 -2.13 -38.07 18.26
C PHE A 353 -3.36 -38.09 17.34
N SER A 354 -3.48 -37.18 16.37
CA SER A 354 -4.57 -37.22 15.37
C SER A 354 -4.32 -38.21 14.22
N LEU A 355 -3.09 -38.71 14.07
CA LEU A 355 -2.69 -39.69 13.05
C LEU A 355 -2.67 -41.15 13.54
N VAL A 356 -2.95 -41.41 14.82
CA VAL A 356 -3.04 -42.78 15.34
C VAL A 356 -4.51 -43.08 15.62
N GLY A 357 -5.14 -43.75 14.66
CA GLY A 357 -6.45 -44.36 14.86
C GLY A 357 -6.37 -45.32 16.05
N VAL A 358 -6.98 -44.93 17.17
CA VAL A 358 -7.24 -45.85 18.28
C VAL A 358 -8.72 -46.19 18.23
N ASP A 359 -8.94 -47.37 17.69
CA ASP A 359 -10.13 -48.19 17.84
C ASP A 359 -10.56 -48.23 19.32
N ARG A 360 -11.67 -47.57 19.66
CA ARG A 360 -12.39 -47.81 20.92
C ARG A 360 -13.89 -47.74 20.69
N SER A 361 -14.39 -48.89 20.28
CA SER A 361 -15.74 -49.34 20.56
C SER A 361 -15.93 -49.44 22.09
N GLY A 362 -16.96 -48.77 22.62
CA GLY A 362 -17.51 -48.98 23.96
C GLY A 362 -16.94 -48.10 25.08
N ASP A 363 -17.60 -46.99 25.40
CA ASP A 363 -18.49 -46.98 26.58
C ASP A 363 -19.42 -45.74 26.57
N ARG A 364 -20.68 -45.95 26.95
CA ARG A 364 -21.67 -44.88 27.12
C ARG A 364 -21.61 -44.38 28.55
N ALA A 365 -21.53 -43.06 28.70
CA ALA A 365 -22.19 -42.21 29.72
C ALA A 365 -21.23 -41.23 30.39
N ALA A 366 -21.38 -39.95 30.08
CA ALA A 366 -21.50 -38.87 31.07
C ALA A 366 -21.81 -37.55 30.36
N SER A 367 -22.96 -36.99 30.72
CA SER A 367 -23.46 -35.66 30.37
C SER A 367 -22.45 -34.55 30.69
N GLY A 368 -22.17 -33.68 29.73
CA GLY A 368 -21.45 -32.42 29.92
C GLY A 368 -21.83 -31.42 28.83
N SER A 369 -22.69 -30.48 29.18
CA SER A 369 -23.30 -29.47 28.30
C SER A 369 -22.29 -28.64 27.51
N ALA A 370 -22.36 -28.69 26.18
CA ALA A 370 -21.74 -27.69 25.30
C ALA A 370 -22.52 -26.38 25.43
N GLY A 371 -21.95 -25.42 26.16
CA GLY A 371 -22.49 -24.07 26.30
C GLY A 371 -22.36 -23.30 25.00
N VAL A 372 -23.50 -23.07 24.33
CA VAL A 372 -23.65 -21.99 23.33
C VAL A 372 -23.51 -20.67 24.09
N SER A 373 -22.31 -20.07 24.07
CA SER A 373 -22.11 -18.74 24.62
C SER A 373 -22.69 -17.70 23.68
N ARG A 374 -23.92 -17.24 23.97
CA ARG A 374 -24.44 -15.97 23.49
C ARG A 374 -23.82 -14.84 24.32
N ARG A 375 -22.58 -14.48 24.01
CA ARG A 375 -22.06 -13.14 24.33
C ARG A 375 -21.56 -12.52 23.04
N GLY A 376 -22.34 -11.58 22.54
CA GLY A 376 -21.88 -10.64 21.53
C GLY A 376 -20.85 -9.73 22.18
N GLU A 377 -19.59 -9.99 21.88
CA GLU A 377 -18.62 -8.92 21.74
C GLU A 377 -18.47 -8.72 20.24
N ASP A 378 -18.99 -7.59 19.76
CA ASP A 378 -18.81 -7.16 18.38
C ASP A 378 -17.32 -6.93 18.15
N VAL A 379 -16.64 -7.95 17.63
CA VAL A 379 -15.33 -7.77 17.00
C VAL A 379 -15.60 -7.10 15.66
N GLU A 380 -15.64 -5.76 15.67
CA GLU A 380 -15.50 -4.96 14.47
C GLU A 380 -14.17 -5.36 13.81
N ILE A 381 -14.24 -6.07 12.68
CA ILE A 381 -13.12 -6.17 11.75
C ILE A 381 -13.05 -4.80 11.08
N PRO A 382 -12.01 -3.99 11.31
CA PRO A 382 -11.88 -2.72 10.63
C PRO A 382 -11.84 -2.99 9.12
N ASP A 383 -12.49 -2.13 8.33
CA ASP A 383 -12.34 -2.11 6.87
C ASP A 383 -10.90 -1.61 6.57
N VAL A 384 -9.92 -2.50 6.72
CA VAL A 384 -8.52 -2.20 6.46
C VAL A 384 -8.34 -2.20 4.94
N LEU A 385 -8.19 -1.01 4.38
CA LEU A 385 -7.63 -0.81 3.06
C LEU A 385 -6.29 -1.55 2.96
N GLY A 386 -6.34 -2.72 2.33
CA GLY A 386 -5.27 -3.50 1.73
C GLY A 386 -3.86 -3.34 2.28
N ALA A 387 -3.48 -4.17 3.26
CA ALA A 387 -2.08 -4.52 3.48
C ALA A 387 -1.59 -5.45 2.34
N PRO A 388 -0.47 -5.14 1.67
CA PRO A 388 0.04 -5.93 0.58
C PRO A 388 0.88 -7.14 1.06
N ALA A 389 0.30 -8.33 1.14
CA ALA A 389 1.08 -9.57 1.33
C ALA A 389 1.88 -9.91 0.06
N ARG A 390 3.18 -10.22 0.20
CA ARG A 390 4.10 -10.61 -0.89
C ARG A 390 3.55 -11.82 -1.65
N ARG A 391 3.65 -11.82 -2.98
CA ARG A 391 3.42 -13.01 -3.83
C ARG A 391 4.75 -13.42 -4.45
N SER A 392 5.05 -14.71 -4.41
CA SER A 392 6.10 -15.34 -5.21
C SER A 392 5.55 -15.83 -6.56
N PRO A 393 6.37 -15.92 -7.62
CA PRO A 393 5.93 -16.31 -8.96
C PRO A 393 5.54 -17.79 -9.06
N PRO A 394 4.68 -18.19 -10.03
CA PRO A 394 4.21 -19.56 -10.16
C PRO A 394 5.31 -20.49 -10.71
N ALA A 395 5.40 -21.70 -10.14
CA ALA A 395 6.24 -22.78 -10.66
C ALA A 395 5.64 -23.38 -11.94
N HIS A 396 6.52 -23.75 -12.88
CA HIS A 396 6.16 -24.42 -14.14
C HIS A 396 5.58 -25.83 -13.88
N PRO A 397 4.56 -26.27 -14.64
CA PRO A 397 4.03 -27.63 -14.52
C PRO A 397 4.91 -28.62 -15.29
N SER A 398 5.24 -29.75 -14.66
CA SER A 398 5.75 -30.95 -15.35
C SER A 398 4.62 -31.97 -15.56
N PRO A 399 4.72 -32.84 -16.58
CA PRO A 399 3.57 -33.48 -17.20
C PRO A 399 3.30 -34.87 -16.61
N ASN A 400 2.04 -35.17 -16.31
CA ASN A 400 1.50 -36.47 -16.70
C ASN A 400 -0.02 -36.48 -16.78
N ALA A 401 -0.50 -37.01 -17.91
CA ALA A 401 -1.89 -37.09 -18.28
C ALA A 401 -2.57 -38.32 -17.66
N SER A 402 -3.83 -38.18 -17.25
CA SER A 402 -4.83 -39.16 -17.64
C SER A 402 -6.22 -38.52 -17.72
N THR A 403 -6.92 -38.88 -18.78
CA THR A 403 -8.14 -38.32 -19.35
C THR A 403 -9.40 -38.59 -18.52
N ARG A 404 -10.24 -37.56 -18.34
CA ARG A 404 -11.70 -37.65 -18.55
C ARG A 404 -12.36 -36.27 -18.61
N LYS A 405 -13.13 -36.06 -19.69
CA LYS A 405 -13.95 -34.88 -20.02
C LYS A 405 -15.12 -34.73 -19.04
N ALA A 406 -15.28 -33.54 -18.46
CA ALA A 406 -16.57 -32.95 -18.12
C ALA A 406 -16.41 -31.42 -18.14
N GLY A 407 -17.21 -30.77 -18.98
CA GLY A 407 -17.05 -29.36 -19.32
C GLY A 407 -17.50 -28.41 -18.23
N THR A 408 -16.61 -27.48 -17.89
CA THR A 408 -16.93 -26.11 -17.49
C THR A 408 -15.83 -25.26 -18.10
N ASP A 409 -16.14 -24.52 -19.16
CA ASP A 409 -15.26 -23.47 -19.66
C ASP A 409 -15.03 -22.48 -18.52
N ALA A 410 -13.88 -22.59 -17.86
CA ALA A 410 -13.32 -21.48 -17.11
C ALA A 410 -13.03 -20.38 -18.14
N ALA A 411 -14.01 -19.51 -18.38
CA ALA A 411 -13.91 -18.44 -19.35
C ALA A 411 -12.59 -17.67 -19.10
N ALA A 412 -11.74 -17.60 -20.12
CA ALA A 412 -10.51 -16.84 -20.06
C ALA A 412 -10.81 -15.42 -19.54
N PRO A 413 -9.98 -14.86 -18.65
CA PRO A 413 -10.24 -13.54 -18.07
C PRO A 413 -10.41 -12.52 -19.19
N ARG A 414 -11.55 -11.79 -19.15
CA ARG A 414 -11.86 -10.78 -20.17
C ARG A 414 -10.77 -9.69 -20.17
N PRO A 415 -10.31 -9.23 -21.36
CA PRO A 415 -9.34 -8.15 -21.44
C PRO A 415 -9.90 -6.89 -20.79
N ALA A 416 -9.25 -6.42 -19.73
CA ALA A 416 -9.72 -5.32 -18.92
C ALA A 416 -8.99 -4.02 -19.25
N PRO A 417 -9.67 -2.84 -19.24
CA PRO A 417 -9.01 -1.55 -19.43
C PRO A 417 -7.83 -1.35 -18.48
N GLY A 418 -6.72 -0.86 -19.03
CA GLY A 418 -5.47 -0.60 -18.32
C GLY A 418 -4.44 -1.74 -18.36
N ARG A 419 -4.85 -2.96 -18.71
CA ARG A 419 -3.96 -4.14 -18.82
C ARG A 419 -2.96 -3.99 -19.96
N ASP A 420 -1.73 -4.42 -19.72
CA ASP A 420 -0.63 -4.37 -20.67
C ASP A 420 -0.66 -5.61 -21.59
N VAL A 421 -0.31 -5.40 -22.85
CA VAL A 421 -0.32 -6.42 -23.91
C VAL A 421 0.86 -6.21 -24.84
N HIS A 422 1.22 -7.25 -25.58
CA HIS A 422 2.19 -7.19 -26.65
C HIS A 422 1.60 -7.75 -27.93
N HIS A 423 1.77 -7.04 -29.05
CA HIS A 423 1.39 -7.51 -30.37
C HIS A 423 2.62 -7.77 -31.24
N ALA A 424 2.69 -8.89 -31.93
CA ALA A 424 3.88 -9.29 -32.71
C ALA A 424 4.34 -8.21 -33.73
N VAL A 425 3.39 -7.48 -34.35
CA VAL A 425 3.68 -6.43 -35.35
C VAL A 425 3.72 -5.02 -34.77
N HIS A 426 2.97 -4.77 -33.69
CA HIS A 426 2.76 -3.40 -33.18
C HIS A 426 3.56 -3.12 -31.90
N GLY A 427 4.18 -4.15 -31.32
CA GLY A 427 4.97 -4.06 -30.12
C GLY A 427 4.11 -3.95 -28.85
N PRO A 428 4.64 -3.35 -27.78
CA PRO A 428 3.94 -3.20 -26.52
C PRO A 428 2.78 -2.21 -26.62
N GLY A 429 1.73 -2.45 -25.85
CA GLY A 429 0.59 -1.58 -25.75
C GLY A 429 -0.26 -1.88 -24.52
N TRP A 430 -1.38 -1.18 -24.39
CA TRP A 430 -2.32 -1.37 -23.31
C TRP A 430 -3.76 -1.30 -23.78
N ILE A 431 -4.64 -2.03 -23.11
CA ILE A 431 -6.06 -2.14 -23.46
C ILE A 431 -6.79 -0.86 -23.03
N GLN A 432 -7.34 -0.11 -23.98
CA GLN A 432 -8.20 1.05 -23.69
C GLN A 432 -9.63 0.62 -23.37
N GLY A 433 -10.11 -0.44 -24.03
CA GLY A 433 -11.46 -0.97 -23.88
C GLY A 433 -11.66 -2.27 -24.64
N SER A 434 -12.70 -3.01 -24.29
CA SER A 434 -13.08 -4.27 -24.92
C SER A 434 -14.61 -4.39 -24.99
N GLY A 435 -15.11 -5.12 -26.00
CA GLY A 435 -16.54 -5.33 -26.21
C GLY A 435 -16.81 -6.00 -27.56
N LEU A 436 -17.92 -6.73 -27.66
CA LEU A 436 -18.39 -7.35 -28.91
C LEU A 436 -17.31 -8.20 -29.64
N GLY A 437 -16.51 -8.95 -28.88
CA GLY A 437 -15.42 -9.79 -29.43
C GLY A 437 -14.20 -9.00 -29.94
N ARG A 438 -14.11 -7.70 -29.66
CA ARG A 438 -13.03 -6.82 -30.06
C ARG A 438 -12.34 -6.16 -28.85
N VAL A 439 -11.10 -5.74 -29.07
CA VAL A 439 -10.29 -5.03 -28.08
C VAL A 439 -9.58 -3.86 -28.75
N THR A 440 -9.69 -2.67 -28.16
CA THR A 440 -8.94 -1.49 -28.60
C THR A 440 -7.68 -1.37 -27.77
N VAL A 441 -6.53 -1.51 -28.43
CA VAL A 441 -5.21 -1.45 -27.82
C VAL A 441 -4.51 -0.18 -28.30
N ARG A 442 -3.91 0.56 -27.37
CA ARG A 442 -3.00 1.65 -27.70
C ARG A 442 -1.56 1.18 -27.58
N PHE A 443 -0.83 1.24 -28.69
CA PHE A 443 0.55 0.78 -28.80
C PHE A 443 1.52 1.93 -28.51
N GLU A 444 1.98 2.02 -27.26
CA GLU A 444 2.87 3.07 -26.77
C GLU A 444 3.79 2.55 -25.66
N ARG A 445 4.91 3.26 -25.42
CA ARG A 445 5.89 2.93 -24.37
C ARG A 445 5.97 4.09 -23.38
N PRO A 446 6.33 3.85 -22.11
CA PRO A 446 6.46 4.93 -21.12
C PRO A 446 7.42 6.06 -21.57
N ASP A 447 8.45 5.76 -22.35
CA ASP A 447 9.46 6.70 -22.85
C ASP A 447 9.17 7.27 -24.26
N SER A 448 8.00 6.96 -24.84
CA SER A 448 7.62 7.44 -26.18
C SER A 448 6.58 8.57 -26.14
N PRO A 449 6.40 9.31 -27.25
CA PRO A 449 5.17 10.06 -27.49
C PRO A 449 3.92 9.15 -27.46
N PRO A 450 2.71 9.71 -27.29
CA PRO A 450 1.47 8.95 -27.39
C PRO A 450 1.37 8.15 -28.69
N GLY A 451 1.08 6.86 -28.57
CA GLY A 451 1.06 5.94 -29.70
C GLY A 451 -0.31 5.79 -30.35
N ARG A 452 -0.40 4.99 -31.42
CA ARG A 452 -1.65 4.73 -32.15
C ARG A 452 -2.56 3.77 -31.39
N ALA A 453 -3.87 3.97 -31.52
CA ALA A 453 -4.89 3.02 -31.08
C ALA A 453 -5.37 2.17 -32.26
N ILE A 454 -5.43 0.85 -32.09
CA ILE A 454 -5.92 -0.11 -33.09
C ILE A 454 -6.94 -1.01 -32.41
N THR A 455 -8.03 -1.30 -33.12
CA THR A 455 -9.04 -2.26 -32.67
C THR A 455 -8.82 -3.59 -33.36
N LEU A 456 -8.51 -4.62 -32.57
CA LEU A 456 -8.22 -5.99 -33.00
C LEU A 456 -9.35 -6.93 -32.55
N ARG A 457 -9.34 -8.15 -33.08
CA ARG A 457 -10.15 -9.23 -32.51
C ARG A 457 -9.57 -9.63 -31.15
N ILE A 458 -10.43 -10.05 -30.23
CA ILE A 458 -10.00 -10.50 -28.90
C ILE A 458 -9.17 -11.79 -28.94
N ASP A 459 -9.39 -12.61 -29.97
CA ASP A 459 -8.73 -13.89 -30.23
C ASP A 459 -7.57 -13.76 -31.25
N ASP A 460 -7.09 -12.54 -31.49
CA ASP A 460 -5.95 -12.31 -32.37
C ASP A 460 -4.71 -13.06 -31.85
N PRO A 461 -4.17 -14.04 -32.62
CA PRO A 461 -3.06 -14.87 -32.15
C PRO A 461 -1.75 -14.09 -31.99
N ALA A 462 -1.64 -12.91 -32.59
CA ALA A 462 -0.49 -12.04 -32.43
C ALA A 462 -0.56 -11.19 -31.15
N LEU A 463 -1.71 -11.14 -30.46
CA LEU A 463 -1.93 -10.38 -29.23
C LEU A 463 -1.81 -11.29 -28.00
N ARG A 464 -0.92 -10.92 -27.08
CA ARG A 464 -0.72 -11.63 -25.81
C ARG A 464 -0.70 -10.68 -24.63
N GLU A 465 -1.10 -11.16 -23.45
CA GLU A 465 -0.86 -10.44 -22.20
C GLU A 465 0.65 -10.24 -22.00
N ALA A 466 1.01 -9.11 -21.41
CA ALA A 466 2.40 -8.76 -21.16
C ALA A 466 2.54 -8.13 -19.77
N ASP A 467 3.73 -8.24 -19.21
CA ASP A 467 4.09 -7.52 -18.00
C ASP A 467 4.24 -6.01 -18.29
N PRO A 468 3.97 -5.16 -17.27
CA PRO A 468 4.13 -3.72 -17.41
C PRO A 468 5.58 -3.36 -17.72
N LEU A 469 5.76 -2.38 -18.61
CA LEU A 469 7.09 -1.82 -18.86
C LEU A 469 7.55 -0.93 -17.68
N PRO A 470 8.86 -0.92 -17.34
CA PRO A 470 9.39 -0.04 -16.31
C PRO A 470 9.09 1.45 -16.58
N LEU A 471 8.87 2.21 -15.50
CA LEU A 471 8.73 3.66 -15.61
C LEU A 471 10.07 4.30 -16.01
N PRO A 472 10.04 5.40 -16.79
CA PRO A 472 11.26 6.10 -17.16
C PRO A 472 11.85 6.80 -15.92
N ALA A 473 13.12 6.52 -15.62
CA ALA A 473 13.86 7.31 -14.65
C ALA A 473 14.00 8.77 -15.16
N VAL A 474 13.84 9.74 -14.27
CA VAL A 474 13.97 11.16 -14.61
C VAL A 474 15.45 11.54 -14.52
N GLY A 475 16.17 11.34 -15.63
CA GLY A 475 17.60 11.69 -15.83
C GLY A 475 18.50 10.44 -15.90
N HIS A 476 19.36 10.21 -16.90
CA HIS A 476 20.00 11.09 -17.89
C HIS A 476 19.50 10.89 -19.34
N PRO A 477 19.62 11.92 -20.22
CA PRO A 477 19.66 11.67 -21.66
C PRO A 477 20.83 10.72 -21.97
N ARG A 478 20.58 9.67 -22.75
CA ARG A 478 21.59 8.68 -23.12
C ARG A 478 22.69 9.33 -23.98
N GLY A 479 23.73 9.83 -23.34
CA GLY A 479 25.08 9.88 -23.90
C GLY A 479 25.76 8.56 -23.58
N SER A 480 26.06 7.76 -24.59
CA SER A 480 26.81 6.52 -24.48
C SER A 480 28.15 6.74 -23.80
N VAL A 481 28.40 6.06 -22.68
CA VAL A 481 29.74 5.70 -22.24
C VAL A 481 29.72 4.18 -22.01
N PRO A 482 30.45 3.39 -22.82
CA PRO A 482 30.54 1.95 -22.57
C PRO A 482 31.27 1.72 -21.25
N SER A 483 30.75 0.79 -20.44
CA SER A 483 31.45 0.30 -19.24
C SER A 483 32.83 -0.25 -19.64
N PRO A 484 33.87 -0.04 -18.82
CA PRO A 484 35.19 -0.61 -19.10
C PRO A 484 35.09 -2.13 -19.05
N VAL A 485 35.53 -2.76 -20.14
CA VAL A 485 35.74 -4.21 -20.21
C VAL A 485 36.81 -4.56 -19.18
N VAL A 486 36.44 -5.35 -18.17
CA VAL A 486 37.40 -6.00 -17.28
C VAL A 486 38.03 -7.14 -18.08
N PRO A 487 39.35 -7.13 -18.36
CA PRO A 487 40.00 -8.26 -19.01
C PRO A 487 40.10 -9.44 -18.01
N PRO A 488 39.99 -10.69 -18.48
CA PRO A 488 40.13 -11.85 -17.60
C PRO A 488 41.59 -12.01 -17.15
N ASP A 489 41.76 -12.46 -15.90
CA ASP A 489 43.07 -12.75 -15.32
C ASP A 489 43.84 -13.80 -16.15
N PRO A 490 45.15 -13.61 -16.42
CA PRO A 490 45.96 -14.63 -17.07
C PRO A 490 46.40 -15.72 -16.08
N PRO A 491 46.58 -16.97 -16.54
CA PRO A 491 46.93 -18.09 -15.68
C PRO A 491 48.38 -18.03 -15.22
N SER A 492 48.61 -18.52 -14.00
CA SER A 492 49.91 -18.65 -13.35
C SER A 492 50.76 -19.77 -13.95
N ALA A 493 52.00 -19.47 -14.33
CA ALA A 493 53.08 -20.45 -14.47
C ALA A 493 54.48 -19.80 -14.32
N SER A 494 55.15 -20.20 -13.25
CA SER A 494 56.59 -20.43 -13.04
C SER A 494 57.66 -19.92 -14.03
N GLY A 495 58.70 -19.27 -13.47
CA GLY A 495 60.11 -19.62 -13.74
C GLY A 495 61.08 -18.48 -14.12
N GLY A 496 62.15 -18.30 -13.33
CA GLY A 496 63.50 -18.04 -13.86
C GLY A 496 64.16 -16.64 -13.73
N VAL A 497 64.87 -16.43 -12.61
CA VAL A 497 66.25 -15.88 -12.42
C VAL A 497 66.86 -14.85 -13.42
N GLY A 498 67.45 -13.74 -12.90
CA GLY A 498 68.56 -13.03 -13.58
C GLY A 498 68.87 -11.56 -13.19
N ASP A 499 69.58 -11.36 -12.09
CA ASP A 499 70.64 -10.39 -11.71
C ASP A 499 70.88 -8.97 -12.31
N SER A 500 71.29 -8.05 -11.39
CA SER A 500 72.36 -7.00 -11.47
C SER A 500 72.15 -5.73 -12.34
N ALA A 501 72.56 -4.49 -12.04
CA ALA A 501 73.12 -3.74 -10.90
C ALA A 501 73.27 -2.23 -11.33
N ALA A 502 73.60 -1.37 -10.34
CA ALA A 502 74.32 -0.07 -10.44
C ALA A 502 73.56 1.28 -10.45
N ALA A 503 73.80 2.05 -9.38
CA ALA A 503 73.74 3.53 -9.26
C ALA A 503 75.17 4.11 -9.54
N PRO A 504 75.56 5.41 -9.29
CA PRO A 504 74.86 6.56 -8.68
C PRO A 504 75.20 7.99 -9.26
N GLY A 505 74.67 9.05 -8.62
CA GLY A 505 75.17 10.45 -8.63
C GLY A 505 74.12 11.48 -9.09
N ALA A 506 73.90 12.67 -8.52
CA ALA A 506 74.53 13.45 -7.45
C ALA A 506 73.52 14.52 -6.93
N SER A 507 73.76 15.05 -5.73
CA SER A 507 73.03 16.16 -5.04
C SER A 507 73.80 17.50 -5.23
N PRO A 508 73.50 18.67 -4.58
CA PRO A 508 72.37 19.12 -3.74
C PRO A 508 71.94 20.63 -3.92
N ALA A 509 71.14 21.13 -2.96
CA ALA A 509 71.00 22.53 -2.46
C ALA A 509 69.93 23.43 -3.14
N ARG A 510 69.18 24.34 -2.48
CA ARG A 510 69.22 24.99 -1.15
C ARG A 510 67.86 25.70 -0.91
N ARG A 511 67.37 25.74 0.34
CA ARG A 511 66.41 26.73 0.93
C ARG A 511 67.19 28.05 1.26
N PRO A 512 66.63 29.18 1.82
CA PRO A 512 65.32 29.45 2.47
C PRO A 512 64.68 30.88 2.27
N LYS A 513 63.50 31.14 2.91
CA LYS A 513 62.99 32.35 3.68
C LYS A 513 63.10 33.78 3.04
N SER A 514 62.25 34.79 3.25
CA SER A 514 61.17 35.17 4.20
C SER A 514 60.66 36.60 3.91
N ARG A 515 59.40 36.93 4.33
CA ARG A 515 58.89 38.24 4.91
C ARG A 515 58.99 39.53 4.05
N SER A 516 58.14 40.57 4.13
CA SER A 516 57.00 40.99 4.98
C SER A 516 56.32 42.25 4.38
N SER A 517 55.10 42.54 4.88
CA SER A 517 54.53 43.88 5.25
C SER A 517 54.08 44.85 4.14
N GLY A 518 52.95 45.58 4.27
CA GLY A 518 52.02 45.77 5.39
C GLY A 518 50.81 46.67 5.02
N ASP A 519 49.94 46.89 6.02
CA ASP A 519 48.98 47.99 6.28
C ASP A 519 47.88 48.35 5.25
N GLY A 520 46.63 48.65 5.62
CA GLY A 520 45.98 48.77 6.94
C GLY A 520 44.52 49.30 6.86
N ALA A 521 43.79 49.04 7.94
CA ALA A 521 42.66 49.79 8.56
C ALA A 521 41.28 50.01 7.87
N GLU A 522 40.25 49.50 8.57
CA GLU A 522 38.77 49.74 8.60
C GLU A 522 38.39 50.95 9.52
N PRO A 523 37.12 51.26 9.90
CA PRO A 523 35.74 51.30 9.28
C PRO A 523 34.98 52.62 9.74
N PRO A 524 33.67 52.73 10.16
CA PRO A 524 32.36 52.07 9.88
C PRO A 524 31.15 53.07 9.64
N GLY A 525 29.90 52.58 9.51
CA GLY A 525 28.64 53.35 9.77
C GLY A 525 27.37 52.78 9.06
N THR A 526 26.42 52.10 9.72
CA THR A 526 25.19 52.54 10.46
C THR A 526 23.99 53.09 9.65
N SER A 527 22.91 52.27 9.63
CA SER A 527 21.45 52.50 9.78
C SER A 527 20.65 53.71 9.23
N SER A 528 19.53 53.37 8.53
CA SER A 528 18.14 53.90 8.60
C SER A 528 17.79 55.27 7.96
N PRO A 529 16.51 55.57 7.61
CA PRO A 529 15.21 55.02 8.08
C PRO A 529 14.45 54.06 7.16
#